data_AF-A0A510JYG3-F1
#
_entry.id   AF-A0A510JYG3-F1
#
_cell.length_a   1.000
_cell.length_b   1.000
_cell.length_c   1.000
_cell.angle_alpha   90.00
_cell.angle_beta   90.00
_cell.angle_gamma   90.00
#
_symmetry.space_group_name_H-M   'P 1'
#
loop_
_entity.id
_entity.type
_entity.pdbx_description
1 polymer ?
#
loop_
_entity_poly.entity_id
_entity_poly.type
_entity_poly.pdbx_seq_one_letter_code
_entity_poly.pdbx_strand_id
1 'polypeptide(L)'
;MKMESQLKKGLIILAGIAMLSINLVAKETMTYPKDKKSNQTLGFVKLENSLGISSSFEGNTIYINSGGKPLERVFGAAEDENNKFTEIKNNHVIINGGVLATNGYWEKDGVKTIKGGSVYGGAGQSSVVSGNMITIKGSSKIGGNVYGGYSHRGSAINNKIVIEGNSVSFGKESILFGGRGSRNVNVKDNKPAPIDVITGNTLDLKAKNVKVKDIKNFEKIIFEISNTARQNDKMLILTNSEGVAPEKPEIVKISPKVTDISETEKEKILAEKNKPINLDISVVFQNKPSKNIRNLKVILINTENGLELDKLPENMEKTEKGYRYSVKFEKDAKNLYAVINVTLVRN
;
A
#
# COMPACT_ATOMS: atom_id res chain seq x y z
N MET A 1 -80.39 3.58 -19.65
CA MET A 1 -79.88 2.53 -20.54
C MET A 1 -78.37 2.69 -20.61
N LYS A 2 -77.64 1.69 -20.09
CA LYS A 2 -76.16 1.50 -20.06
C LYS A 2 -75.33 2.50 -19.24
N MET A 3 -74.22 2.15 -18.60
CA MET A 3 -73.74 0.98 -17.83
C MET A 3 -72.35 1.41 -17.34
N GLU A 4 -72.07 1.19 -16.04
CA GLU A 4 -70.75 0.86 -15.45
C GLU A 4 -69.63 1.94 -15.57
N SER A 5 -68.72 2.17 -14.62
CA SER A 5 -68.05 1.26 -13.69
C SER A 5 -67.48 2.06 -12.50
N GLN A 6 -67.54 1.44 -11.33
CA GLN A 6 -66.85 1.78 -10.08
C GLN A 6 -65.33 1.93 -10.25
N LEU A 7 -64.69 2.80 -9.46
CA LEU A 7 -63.42 2.46 -8.81
C LEU A 7 -63.14 3.36 -7.58
N LYS A 8 -63.10 2.71 -6.42
CA LYS A 8 -62.59 3.23 -5.14
C LYS A 8 -61.18 3.84 -5.32
N LYS A 9 -60.94 5.03 -4.78
CA LYS A 9 -59.59 5.50 -4.45
C LYS A 9 -59.52 5.77 -2.96
N GLY A 10 -58.90 4.81 -2.26
CA GLY A 10 -58.50 4.96 -0.88
C GLY A 10 -57.43 6.03 -0.73
N LEU A 11 -57.61 6.85 0.29
CA LEU A 11 -56.69 7.87 0.77
C LEU A 11 -55.54 7.15 1.49
N ILE A 12 -54.36 7.06 0.88
CA ILE A 12 -53.15 6.57 1.55
C ILE A 12 -52.50 7.78 2.22
N ILE A 13 -52.54 7.78 3.54
CA ILE A 13 -51.84 8.71 4.42
C ILE A 13 -50.34 8.44 4.31
N LEU A 14 -49.58 9.43 3.81
CA LEU A 14 -48.13 9.49 3.96
C LEU A 14 -47.78 9.62 5.44
N ALA A 15 -47.13 8.61 6.02
CA ALA A 15 -46.41 8.73 7.28
C ALA A 15 -44.99 8.17 7.07
N GLY A 16 -44.01 8.99 7.42
CA GLY A 16 -42.62 8.93 7.02
C GLY A 16 -41.93 7.57 7.14
N ILE A 17 -41.42 7.10 6.00
CA ILE A 17 -40.18 6.32 5.97
C ILE A 17 -39.08 7.37 5.82
N ALA A 18 -38.31 7.60 6.89
CA ALA A 18 -37.00 8.20 6.75
C ALA A 18 -36.20 7.24 5.85
N MET A 19 -36.05 7.58 4.57
CA MET A 19 -35.05 6.95 3.73
C MET A 19 -33.70 7.32 4.35
N LEU A 20 -33.14 6.42 5.18
CA LEU A 20 -31.70 6.26 5.19
C LEU A 20 -31.33 5.96 3.73
N SER A 21 -30.87 6.97 3.02
CA SER A 21 -30.14 6.79 1.78
C SER A 21 -28.84 6.07 2.15
N ILE A 22 -28.92 4.76 2.31
CA ILE A 22 -27.78 3.89 2.15
C ILE A 22 -27.41 4.07 0.69
N ASN A 23 -26.47 4.99 0.41
CA ASN A 23 -25.76 4.96 -0.86
C ASN A 23 -25.04 3.62 -0.87
N LEU A 24 -25.71 2.60 -1.41
CA LEU A 24 -25.11 1.33 -1.72
C LEU A 24 -24.18 1.61 -2.89
N VAL A 25 -22.99 2.11 -2.59
CA VAL A 25 -21.97 2.36 -3.62
C VAL A 25 -21.64 1.00 -4.19
N ALA A 26 -22.01 0.77 -5.45
CA ALA A 26 -21.78 -0.50 -6.11
C ALA A 26 -20.28 -0.75 -6.15
N LYS A 27 -19.84 -1.88 -5.60
CA LYS A 27 -18.45 -2.34 -5.72
C LYS A 27 -18.16 -2.53 -7.20
N GLU A 28 -17.15 -1.84 -7.71
CA GLU A 28 -16.78 -1.92 -9.11
C GLU A 28 -15.60 -2.88 -9.32
N THR A 29 -15.57 -3.52 -10.48
CA THR A 29 -14.45 -4.35 -10.92
C THR A 29 -13.99 -3.91 -12.29
N MET A 30 -12.69 -3.62 -12.42
CA MET A 30 -12.04 -3.36 -13.71
C MET A 30 -10.93 -4.39 -13.96
N THR A 31 -10.80 -4.81 -15.20
CA THR A 31 -9.81 -5.79 -15.66
C THR A 31 -9.09 -5.28 -16.89
N TYR A 32 -7.79 -5.06 -16.80
CA TYR A 32 -6.94 -4.70 -17.93
C TYR A 32 -6.20 -5.93 -18.48
N PRO A 33 -6.13 -6.12 -19.81
CA PRO A 33 -6.43 -5.17 -20.89
C PRO A 33 -7.88 -5.15 -21.43
N LYS A 34 -8.83 -5.86 -20.80
CA LYS A 34 -10.20 -5.97 -21.30
C LYS A 34 -10.96 -4.63 -21.26
N ASP A 35 -10.87 -3.92 -20.15
CA ASP A 35 -11.64 -2.72 -19.88
C ASP A 35 -10.91 -1.45 -20.31
N LYS A 36 -11.70 -0.42 -20.63
CA LYS A 36 -11.19 0.88 -21.09
C LYS A 36 -10.45 1.62 -19.96
N LYS A 37 -9.50 2.47 -20.35
CA LYS A 37 -8.68 3.28 -19.44
C LYS A 37 -9.50 4.40 -18.79
N SER A 38 -9.03 4.92 -17.65
CA SER A 38 -9.71 5.99 -16.91
C SER A 38 -9.46 7.37 -17.52
N ASN A 39 -10.42 8.27 -17.38
CA ASN A 39 -10.19 9.71 -17.59
C ASN A 39 -9.57 10.33 -16.31
N GLN A 40 -9.05 11.56 -16.43
CA GLN A 40 -8.27 12.32 -15.43
C GLN A 40 -8.55 11.99 -13.95
N THR A 41 -7.50 11.95 -13.12
CA THR A 41 -7.54 11.58 -11.70
C THR A 41 -6.53 12.45 -10.95
N LEU A 42 -6.84 12.95 -9.75
CA LEU A 42 -5.94 13.74 -8.89
C LEU A 42 -5.22 14.95 -9.57
N GLY A 43 -5.86 15.62 -10.54
CA GLY A 43 -5.28 16.79 -11.21
C GLY A 43 -4.17 16.46 -12.23
N PHE A 44 -4.01 15.19 -12.60
CA PHE A 44 -3.14 14.79 -13.71
C PHE A 44 -3.83 15.10 -15.05
N VAL A 45 -3.24 16.00 -15.84
CA VAL A 45 -3.69 16.32 -17.20
C VAL A 45 -3.27 15.18 -18.15
N LYS A 46 -4.24 14.60 -18.87
CA LYS A 46 -4.08 13.47 -19.81
C LYS A 46 -3.53 12.17 -19.17
N LEU A 47 -4.44 11.30 -18.71
CA LEU A 47 -4.15 9.96 -18.20
C LEU A 47 -4.34 8.87 -19.26
N GLU A 48 -3.89 9.10 -20.49
CA GLU A 48 -4.13 8.20 -21.64
C GLU A 48 -3.66 6.75 -21.42
N ASN A 49 -2.82 6.50 -20.39
CA ASN A 49 -2.32 5.19 -20.00
C ASN A 49 -2.53 4.84 -18.52
N SER A 50 -3.50 5.45 -17.82
CA SER A 50 -3.82 5.04 -16.44
C SER A 50 -5.14 4.27 -16.35
N LEU A 51 -5.28 3.50 -15.27
CA LEU A 51 -6.49 2.75 -14.97
C LEU A 51 -6.88 2.99 -13.51
N GLY A 52 -8.15 3.25 -13.25
CA GLY A 52 -8.65 3.42 -11.89
C GLY A 52 -10.14 3.70 -11.87
N ILE A 53 -10.72 3.55 -10.68
CA ILE A 53 -12.14 3.77 -10.42
C ILE A 53 -12.29 5.11 -9.70
N SER A 54 -13.13 6.01 -10.24
CA SER A 54 -13.43 7.29 -9.61
C SER A 54 -14.90 7.51 -9.29
N SER A 55 -15.79 6.65 -9.79
CA SER A 55 -17.23 6.61 -9.48
C SER A 55 -17.56 5.95 -8.14
N SER A 56 -16.62 5.18 -7.59
CA SER A 56 -16.74 4.48 -6.30
C SER A 56 -15.46 4.64 -5.48
N PHE A 57 -15.60 4.80 -4.16
CA PHE A 57 -14.48 4.97 -3.23
C PHE A 57 -14.23 3.74 -2.34
N GLU A 58 -15.11 2.74 -2.38
CA GLU A 58 -15.07 1.61 -1.47
C GLU A 58 -15.25 0.25 -2.14
N GLY A 59 -14.44 -0.73 -1.70
CA GLY A 59 -14.67 -2.15 -1.98
C GLY A 59 -14.41 -2.56 -3.43
N ASN A 60 -13.73 -1.71 -4.19
CA ASN A 60 -13.48 -1.94 -5.61
C ASN A 60 -12.35 -2.94 -5.82
N THR A 61 -12.33 -3.60 -6.99
CA THR A 61 -11.25 -4.51 -7.38
C THR A 61 -10.71 -4.18 -8.76
N ILE A 62 -9.39 -4.09 -8.90
CA ILE A 62 -8.72 -3.86 -10.18
C ILE A 62 -7.77 -5.01 -10.49
N TYR A 63 -7.97 -5.65 -11.63
CA TYR A 63 -7.10 -6.70 -12.15
C TYR A 63 -6.24 -6.15 -13.28
N ILE A 64 -4.92 -6.23 -13.14
CA ILE A 64 -3.95 -5.92 -14.19
C ILE A 64 -3.29 -7.22 -14.63
N ASN A 65 -3.69 -7.75 -15.78
CA ASN A 65 -3.14 -8.98 -16.32
C ASN A 65 -2.00 -8.72 -17.32
N SER A 66 -1.29 -9.78 -17.68
CA SER A 66 -0.33 -9.76 -18.78
C SER A 66 -0.99 -9.51 -20.14
N GLY A 67 -0.18 -9.17 -21.14
CA GLY A 67 -0.62 -8.99 -22.54
C GLY A 67 -1.16 -7.60 -22.87
N GLY A 68 -1.43 -6.75 -21.87
CA GLY A 68 -1.78 -5.35 -22.08
C GLY A 68 -0.59 -4.46 -22.41
N LYS A 69 -0.83 -3.32 -23.08
CA LYS A 69 0.17 -2.26 -23.23
C LYS A 69 0.60 -1.73 -21.85
N PRO A 70 1.82 -1.20 -21.70
CA PRO A 70 2.25 -0.65 -20.41
C PRO A 70 1.32 0.44 -19.87
N LEU A 71 1.04 0.40 -18.58
CA LEU A 71 0.29 1.42 -17.86
C LEU A 71 1.22 2.40 -17.13
N GLU A 72 0.79 3.65 -17.00
CA GLU A 72 1.50 4.66 -16.22
C GLU A 72 1.08 4.66 -14.77
N ARG A 73 -0.22 4.51 -14.48
CA ARG A 73 -0.73 4.46 -13.11
C ARG A 73 -1.89 3.51 -12.97
N VAL A 74 -2.00 2.92 -11.79
CA VAL A 74 -3.14 2.10 -11.40
C VAL A 74 -3.66 2.58 -10.04
N PHE A 75 -4.96 2.84 -9.94
CA PHE A 75 -5.60 3.33 -8.72
C PHE A 75 -6.78 2.46 -8.32
N GLY A 76 -6.71 1.76 -7.18
CA GLY A 76 -7.84 0.94 -6.71
C GLY A 76 -9.15 1.74 -6.57
N ALA A 77 -9.03 2.98 -6.10
CA ALA A 77 -10.01 4.04 -6.26
C ALA A 77 -9.32 5.41 -6.16
N ALA A 78 -9.86 6.43 -6.81
CA ALA A 78 -9.27 7.77 -6.72
C ALA A 78 -10.24 8.91 -7.04
N GLU A 79 -9.94 10.09 -6.49
CA GLU A 79 -10.70 11.31 -6.77
C GLU A 79 -10.40 11.87 -8.17
N ASP A 80 -11.44 12.37 -8.84
CA ASP A 80 -11.33 13.13 -10.09
C ASP A 80 -11.89 14.56 -9.93
N GLU A 81 -12.13 15.28 -11.02
CA GLU A 81 -12.65 16.65 -10.97
C GLU A 81 -14.09 16.72 -10.43
N ASN A 82 -14.89 15.68 -10.63
CA ASN A 82 -16.31 15.61 -10.27
C ASN A 82 -16.56 14.80 -8.99
N ASN A 83 -15.64 13.89 -8.65
CA ASN A 83 -15.79 12.93 -7.56
C ASN A 83 -14.74 13.19 -6.48
N LYS A 84 -15.20 13.68 -5.33
CA LYS A 84 -14.41 13.93 -4.11
C LYS A 84 -14.93 13.07 -2.98
N PHE A 85 -14.02 12.51 -2.19
CA PHE A 85 -14.36 11.55 -1.14
C PHE A 85 -13.67 11.92 0.16
N THR A 86 -14.41 11.83 1.26
CA THR A 86 -13.83 11.97 2.60
C THR A 86 -13.02 10.73 3.00
N GLU A 87 -13.38 9.56 2.45
CA GLU A 87 -12.70 8.29 2.67
C GLU A 87 -12.55 7.52 1.36
N ILE A 88 -11.45 6.78 1.22
CA ILE A 88 -11.23 5.82 0.12
C ILE A 88 -10.72 4.52 0.75
N LYS A 89 -11.55 3.48 0.74
CA LYS A 89 -11.29 2.32 1.59
C LYS A 89 -11.57 0.95 0.99
N ASN A 90 -10.88 -0.05 1.51
CA ASN A 90 -11.15 -1.46 1.19
C ASN A 90 -11.06 -1.81 -0.31
N ASN A 91 -10.30 -1.04 -1.09
CA ASN A 91 -10.09 -1.31 -2.51
C ASN A 91 -8.93 -2.29 -2.69
N HIS A 92 -8.96 -3.11 -3.74
CA HIS A 92 -7.95 -4.12 -4.01
C HIS A 92 -7.40 -3.99 -5.42
N VAL A 93 -6.09 -3.73 -5.54
CA VAL A 93 -5.38 -3.80 -6.82
C VAL A 93 -4.60 -5.11 -6.90
N ILE A 94 -4.83 -5.90 -7.95
CA ILE A 94 -4.18 -7.18 -8.20
C ILE A 94 -3.41 -7.08 -9.53
N ILE A 95 -2.09 -7.15 -9.46
CA ILE A 95 -1.22 -7.13 -10.64
C ILE A 95 -0.66 -8.53 -10.85
N ASN A 96 -1.02 -9.15 -11.97
CA ASN A 96 -0.63 -10.50 -12.33
C ASN A 96 -0.02 -10.54 -13.74
N GLY A 97 1.28 -10.26 -13.81
CA GLY A 97 2.03 -10.18 -15.08
C GLY A 97 1.87 -8.85 -15.81
N GLY A 98 1.29 -7.84 -15.17
CA GLY A 98 1.14 -6.49 -15.72
C GLY A 98 2.47 -5.74 -15.83
N VAL A 99 2.55 -4.82 -16.80
CA VAL A 99 3.70 -3.93 -16.98
C VAL A 99 3.24 -2.49 -16.70
N LEU A 100 3.86 -1.87 -15.70
CA LEU A 100 3.70 -0.45 -15.39
C LEU A 100 5.00 0.26 -15.73
N ALA A 101 5.00 1.05 -16.82
CA ALA A 101 6.21 1.64 -17.39
C ALA A 101 6.04 3.11 -17.78
N THR A 102 7.17 3.73 -18.14
CA THR A 102 7.49 5.16 -18.25
C THR A 102 6.96 5.89 -19.49
N ASN A 103 5.85 5.47 -20.11
CA ASN A 103 5.41 6.14 -21.35
C ASN A 103 4.85 7.56 -21.13
N GLY A 104 4.74 8.03 -19.87
CA GLY A 104 4.34 9.38 -19.51
C GLY A 104 5.42 10.18 -18.78
N TYR A 105 5.40 11.50 -18.95
CA TYR A 105 6.25 12.46 -18.24
C TYR A 105 5.40 13.27 -17.24
N TRP A 106 5.98 13.59 -16.09
CA TRP A 106 5.42 14.59 -15.18
C TRP A 106 5.85 15.96 -15.69
N GLU A 107 4.92 16.78 -16.16
CA GLU A 107 5.18 18.17 -16.56
C GLU A 107 4.57 19.10 -15.53
N LYS A 108 5.43 19.87 -14.86
CA LYS A 108 5.03 20.97 -14.00
C LYS A 108 5.92 22.15 -14.32
N ASP A 109 5.30 23.32 -14.55
CA ASP A 109 6.01 24.56 -14.88
C ASP A 109 7.00 24.39 -16.05
N GLY A 110 6.64 23.56 -17.05
CA GLY A 110 7.46 23.27 -18.24
C GLY A 110 8.57 22.23 -18.06
N VAL A 111 8.75 21.67 -16.85
CA VAL A 111 9.78 20.66 -16.58
C VAL A 111 9.22 19.25 -16.72
N LYS A 112 9.70 18.49 -17.71
CA LYS A 112 9.36 17.08 -17.94
C LYS A 112 10.27 16.15 -17.15
N THR A 113 9.72 15.40 -16.19
CA THR A 113 10.44 14.35 -15.47
C THR A 113 9.82 12.98 -15.76
N ILE A 114 10.66 12.04 -16.22
CA ILE A 114 10.25 10.65 -16.40
C ILE A 114 10.14 10.01 -15.02
N LYS A 115 8.96 9.48 -14.69
CA LYS A 115 8.75 8.65 -13.51
C LYS A 115 8.18 7.30 -13.96
N GLY A 116 8.64 6.22 -13.34
CA GLY A 116 8.14 4.89 -13.62
C GLY A 116 6.66 4.74 -13.26
N GLY A 117 6.01 3.75 -13.89
CA GLY A 117 4.59 3.52 -13.68
C GLY A 117 4.29 3.09 -12.24
N SER A 118 3.35 3.76 -11.57
CA SER A 118 3.12 3.66 -10.13
C SER A 118 1.77 3.01 -9.78
N VAL A 119 1.69 2.38 -8.61
CA VAL A 119 0.48 1.69 -8.12
C VAL A 119 -0.03 2.36 -6.86
N TYR A 120 -1.34 2.51 -6.75
CA TYR A 120 -2.03 3.11 -5.62
C TYR A 120 -3.19 2.20 -5.19
N GLY A 121 -3.20 1.74 -3.93
CA GLY A 121 -4.33 0.97 -3.40
C GLY A 121 -5.59 1.82 -3.32
N GLY A 122 -5.42 3.10 -3.02
CA GLY A 122 -6.40 4.18 -3.17
C GLY A 122 -5.68 5.53 -3.19
N ALA A 123 -6.29 6.56 -3.77
CA ALA A 123 -5.63 7.86 -3.91
C ALA A 123 -6.58 9.06 -3.79
N GLY A 124 -6.40 9.88 -2.75
CA GLY A 124 -7.23 11.06 -2.46
C GLY A 124 -6.43 12.36 -2.28
N GLN A 125 -7.12 13.51 -2.29
CA GLN A 125 -6.50 14.80 -1.95
C GLN A 125 -6.52 15.05 -0.45
N SER A 126 -7.68 15.01 0.19
CA SER A 126 -7.82 15.23 1.64
C SER A 126 -8.49 14.06 2.35
N SER A 127 -8.70 12.95 1.63
CA SER A 127 -9.40 11.77 2.11
C SER A 127 -8.57 10.98 3.12
N VAL A 128 -9.23 10.27 4.03
CA VAL A 128 -8.62 9.15 4.74
C VAL A 128 -8.58 7.95 3.81
N VAL A 129 -7.38 7.44 3.51
CA VAL A 129 -7.18 6.33 2.57
C VAL A 129 -6.76 5.09 3.33
N SER A 130 -7.69 4.15 3.51
CA SER A 130 -7.48 3.08 4.49
C SER A 130 -7.99 1.69 4.12
N GLY A 131 -7.37 0.65 4.64
CA GLY A 131 -7.84 -0.72 4.41
C GLY A 131 -7.62 -1.20 2.96
N ASN A 132 -6.91 -0.44 2.13
CA ASN A 132 -6.68 -0.82 0.75
C ASN A 132 -5.59 -1.88 0.66
N MET A 133 -5.71 -2.77 -0.32
CA MET A 133 -4.76 -3.86 -0.55
C MET A 133 -4.18 -3.77 -1.96
N ILE A 134 -2.87 -4.02 -2.08
CA ILE A 134 -2.21 -4.27 -3.35
C ILE A 134 -1.62 -5.68 -3.29
N THR A 135 -1.90 -6.50 -4.30
CA THR A 135 -1.26 -7.81 -4.49
C THR A 135 -0.49 -7.81 -5.80
N ILE A 136 0.82 -8.06 -5.74
CA ILE A 136 1.69 -8.11 -6.92
C ILE A 136 2.26 -9.53 -7.06
N LYS A 137 1.94 -10.16 -8.19
CA LYS A 137 2.29 -11.55 -8.49
C LYS A 137 2.59 -11.76 -9.98
N GLY A 138 2.92 -12.99 -10.35
CA GLY A 138 3.36 -13.33 -11.70
C GLY A 138 4.63 -12.58 -12.11
N SER A 139 4.89 -12.52 -13.41
CA SER A 139 6.06 -11.81 -13.98
C SER A 139 5.79 -10.31 -14.16
N SER A 140 5.33 -9.64 -13.09
CA SER A 140 4.95 -8.22 -13.12
C SER A 140 6.16 -7.29 -13.11
N LYS A 141 6.07 -6.16 -13.81
CA LYS A 141 7.12 -5.13 -13.88
C LYS A 141 6.57 -3.79 -13.43
N ILE A 142 7.07 -3.25 -12.33
CA ILE A 142 6.62 -1.96 -11.78
C ILE A 142 7.77 -0.97 -11.85
N GLY A 143 7.71 -0.01 -12.77
CA GLY A 143 8.80 0.95 -12.94
C GLY A 143 8.88 2.02 -11.85
N GLY A 144 7.77 2.30 -11.17
CA GLY A 144 7.63 3.38 -10.21
C GLY A 144 7.33 2.91 -8.79
N ASN A 145 6.81 3.83 -7.98
CA ASN A 145 6.52 3.56 -6.57
C ASN A 145 5.21 2.76 -6.40
N VAL A 146 5.11 2.08 -5.27
CA VAL A 146 3.89 1.42 -4.83
C VAL A 146 3.42 2.09 -3.55
N TYR A 147 2.17 2.51 -3.52
CA TYR A 147 1.54 3.18 -2.39
C TYR A 147 0.36 2.35 -1.90
N GLY A 148 0.46 1.75 -0.72
CA GLY A 148 -0.66 1.04 -0.10
C GLY A 148 -1.89 1.95 0.00
N GLY A 149 -1.67 3.19 0.43
CA GLY A 149 -2.60 4.30 0.27
C GLY A 149 -1.85 5.62 0.01
N TYR A 150 -2.48 6.52 -0.75
CA TYR A 150 -1.95 7.87 -0.99
C TYR A 150 -3.00 8.91 -0.67
N SER A 151 -2.69 9.86 0.19
CA SER A 151 -3.52 11.04 0.39
C SER A 151 -2.65 12.27 0.44
N HIS A 152 -2.98 13.32 -0.33
CA HIS A 152 -2.12 14.50 -0.34
C HIS A 152 -2.13 15.22 1.02
N ARG A 153 -3.26 15.32 1.70
CA ARG A 153 -3.47 16.06 2.95
C ARG A 153 -4.23 15.28 4.02
N GLY A 154 -4.72 14.09 3.70
CA GLY A 154 -5.35 13.19 4.67
C GLY A 154 -4.46 12.00 5.04
N SER A 155 -4.94 11.18 5.97
CA SER A 155 -4.22 10.00 6.47
C SER A 155 -4.23 8.84 5.46
N ALA A 156 -3.21 8.00 5.53
CA ALA A 156 -3.09 6.78 4.73
C ALA A 156 -2.69 5.60 5.64
N ILE A 157 -3.67 4.91 6.21
CA ILE A 157 -3.50 3.95 7.33
C ILE A 157 -4.13 2.59 7.03
N ASN A 158 -3.73 1.54 7.73
CA ASN A 158 -4.30 0.19 7.61
C ASN A 158 -4.23 -0.40 6.18
N ASN A 159 -3.32 0.08 5.33
CA ASN A 159 -3.16 -0.42 3.98
C ASN A 159 -2.16 -1.57 3.93
N LYS A 160 -2.35 -2.50 2.98
CA LYS A 160 -1.53 -3.70 2.86
C LYS A 160 -0.92 -3.84 1.47
N ILE A 161 0.38 -4.07 1.40
CA ILE A 161 1.05 -4.49 0.17
C ILE A 161 1.47 -5.95 0.32
N VAL A 162 1.09 -6.79 -0.63
CA VAL A 162 1.42 -8.21 -0.69
C VAL A 162 2.23 -8.49 -1.96
N ILE A 163 3.43 -9.04 -1.81
CA ILE A 163 4.28 -9.45 -2.93
C ILE A 163 4.41 -10.97 -2.94
N GLU A 164 3.83 -11.62 -3.96
CA GLU A 164 3.74 -13.09 -4.05
C GLU A 164 4.57 -13.69 -5.20
N GLY A 165 4.95 -12.90 -6.20
CA GLY A 165 5.70 -13.39 -7.35
C GLY A 165 7.22 -13.26 -7.19
N ASN A 166 7.94 -14.38 -7.25
CA ASN A 166 9.42 -14.39 -7.29
C ASN A 166 10.00 -13.73 -8.55
N SER A 167 9.18 -13.52 -9.58
CA SER A 167 9.56 -12.88 -10.85
C SER A 167 9.07 -11.43 -10.95
N VAL A 168 8.57 -10.85 -9.85
CA VAL A 168 8.22 -9.44 -9.79
C VAL A 168 9.51 -8.61 -9.81
N SER A 169 9.55 -7.59 -10.67
CA SER A 169 10.69 -6.67 -10.74
C SER A 169 10.23 -5.22 -10.56
N PHE A 170 11.05 -4.44 -9.84
CA PHE A 170 10.82 -3.02 -9.62
C PHE A 170 11.89 -2.18 -10.32
N GLY A 171 11.54 -0.95 -10.69
CA GLY A 171 12.50 0.04 -11.19
C GLY A 171 13.53 0.39 -10.12
N LYS A 172 14.74 0.81 -10.54
CA LYS A 172 15.87 1.10 -9.65
C LYS A 172 15.55 2.08 -8.52
N GLU A 173 14.69 3.07 -8.80
CA GLU A 173 14.31 4.12 -7.86
C GLU A 173 13.00 3.84 -7.11
N SER A 174 12.43 2.63 -7.26
CA SER A 174 11.12 2.30 -6.70
C SER A 174 11.19 2.16 -5.19
N ILE A 175 10.26 2.81 -4.51
CA ILE A 175 10.06 2.72 -3.07
C ILE A 175 8.65 2.17 -2.82
N LEU A 176 8.54 1.26 -1.85
CA LEU A 176 7.25 0.80 -1.35
C LEU A 176 6.85 1.66 -0.15
N PHE A 177 5.63 2.19 -0.17
CA PHE A 177 5.06 2.98 0.91
C PHE A 177 3.83 2.27 1.46
N GLY A 178 3.78 2.05 2.76
CA GLY A 178 2.56 1.60 3.43
C GLY A 178 1.44 2.64 3.27
N GLY A 179 1.75 3.88 3.65
CA GLY A 179 0.95 5.06 3.38
C GLY A 179 1.82 6.22 2.94
N ARG A 180 1.22 7.20 2.25
CA ARG A 180 1.94 8.42 1.86
C ARG A 180 1.07 9.67 1.87
N GLY A 181 1.63 10.70 2.51
CA GLY A 181 1.15 12.06 2.61
C GLY A 181 1.86 13.03 1.65
N SER A 182 1.40 14.29 1.59
CA SER A 182 2.28 15.39 1.18
C SER A 182 3.50 15.46 2.11
N ARG A 183 4.68 15.66 1.51
CA ARG A 183 5.93 15.93 2.24
C ARG A 183 5.95 17.29 2.91
N ASN A 184 5.01 18.16 2.53
CA ASN A 184 4.88 19.52 2.99
C ASN A 184 3.52 19.68 3.64
N VAL A 185 3.48 20.03 4.92
CA VAL A 185 2.25 20.52 5.53
C VAL A 185 1.87 21.81 4.82
N ASN A 186 0.75 21.80 4.09
CA ASN A 186 0.16 22.99 3.49
C ASN A 186 -0.94 23.46 4.45
N VAL A 187 -0.64 24.41 5.32
CA VAL A 187 -1.52 24.92 6.38
C VAL A 187 -2.61 25.84 5.80
N LYS A 188 -3.07 25.59 4.57
CA LYS A 188 -3.99 26.47 3.85
C LYS A 188 -5.33 26.70 4.58
N ASP A 189 -5.63 25.89 5.60
CA ASP A 189 -6.89 25.93 6.34
C ASP A 189 -6.70 26.14 7.88
N ASN A 190 -5.53 26.60 8.34
CA ASN A 190 -5.22 26.82 9.77
C ASN A 190 -5.47 25.60 10.70
N LYS A 191 -5.51 24.39 10.13
CA LYS A 191 -5.67 23.13 10.87
C LYS A 191 -4.56 22.16 10.47
N PRO A 192 -3.36 22.26 11.07
CA PRO A 192 -2.33 21.23 10.93
C PRO A 192 -2.79 19.98 11.70
N ALA A 193 -3.76 19.23 11.17
CA ALA A 193 -4.09 17.93 11.75
C ALA A 193 -2.91 16.97 11.48
N PRO A 194 -2.46 16.19 12.49
CA PRO A 194 -1.46 15.17 12.26
C PRO A 194 -2.03 14.08 11.34
N ILE A 195 -1.78 14.23 10.03
CA ILE A 195 -1.77 13.14 9.05
C ILE A 195 -0.93 11.95 9.57
N ASP A 196 -1.58 10.82 9.67
CA ASP A 196 -0.95 9.53 9.94
C ASP A 196 -0.82 8.75 8.64
N VAL A 197 0.38 8.23 8.37
CA VAL A 197 0.68 7.46 7.17
C VAL A 197 1.31 6.11 7.49
N ILE A 198 1.26 5.68 8.75
CA ILE A 198 2.05 4.56 9.28
C ILE A 198 1.13 3.54 9.92
N THR A 199 0.19 3.96 10.77
CA THR A 199 -0.62 3.04 11.59
C THR A 199 -1.33 1.99 10.74
N GLY A 200 -1.21 0.74 11.16
CA GLY A 200 -1.72 -0.48 10.56
C GLY A 200 -1.15 -0.84 9.19
N ASN A 201 -0.26 -0.02 8.62
CA ASN A 201 0.26 -0.30 7.29
C ASN A 201 1.20 -1.50 7.33
N THR A 202 0.93 -2.45 6.44
CA THR A 202 1.61 -3.76 6.44
C THR A 202 2.25 -4.06 5.09
N LEU A 203 3.52 -4.48 5.12
CA LEU A 203 4.19 -5.12 3.98
C LEU A 203 4.22 -6.63 4.22
N ASP A 204 3.68 -7.40 3.31
CA ASP A 204 3.60 -8.87 3.37
C ASP A 204 4.38 -9.47 2.19
N LEU A 205 5.51 -10.10 2.50
CA LEU A 205 6.46 -10.64 1.54
C LEU A 205 6.39 -12.16 1.54
N LYS A 206 5.80 -12.68 0.47
CA LYS A 206 5.69 -14.12 0.17
C LYS A 206 6.70 -14.57 -0.89
N ALA A 207 7.37 -13.62 -1.52
CA ALA A 207 8.34 -13.82 -2.58
C ALA A 207 9.78 -13.61 -2.07
N LYS A 208 10.73 -14.23 -2.76
CA LYS A 208 12.16 -14.00 -2.56
C LYS A 208 12.75 -13.05 -3.60
N ASN A 209 13.91 -12.48 -3.30
CA ASN A 209 14.66 -11.56 -4.13
C ASN A 209 13.87 -10.31 -4.54
N VAL A 210 12.96 -9.84 -3.68
CA VAL A 210 12.24 -8.59 -3.89
C VAL A 210 13.25 -7.45 -3.76
N LYS A 211 13.60 -6.80 -4.87
CA LYS A 211 14.61 -5.74 -4.91
C LYS A 211 13.96 -4.39 -5.17
N VAL A 212 14.11 -3.46 -4.23
CA VAL A 212 13.61 -2.08 -4.30
C VAL A 212 14.65 -1.10 -3.76
N LYS A 213 14.50 0.19 -4.02
CA LYS A 213 15.39 1.20 -3.44
C LYS A 213 15.25 1.25 -1.93
N ASP A 214 14.01 1.34 -1.46
CA ASP A 214 13.69 1.57 -0.06
C ASP A 214 12.26 1.11 0.27
N ILE A 215 11.96 1.04 1.57
CA ILE A 215 10.61 0.85 2.11
C ILE A 215 10.33 1.91 3.17
N LYS A 216 9.11 2.46 3.20
CA LYS A 216 8.75 3.53 4.15
C LYS A 216 7.34 3.38 4.67
N ASN A 217 7.14 3.88 5.89
CA ASN A 217 5.83 4.05 6.53
C ASN A 217 5.02 2.75 6.65
N PHE A 218 5.69 1.67 7.05
CA PHE A 218 5.06 0.43 7.46
C PHE A 218 5.17 0.30 8.97
N GLU A 219 4.07 0.00 9.64
CA GLU A 219 4.09 -0.41 11.05
C GLU A 219 4.48 -1.89 11.18
N LYS A 220 4.16 -2.71 10.16
CA LYS A 220 4.42 -4.15 10.18
C LYS A 220 5.05 -4.65 8.88
N ILE A 221 6.06 -5.51 9.00
CA ILE A 221 6.60 -6.30 7.88
C ILE A 221 6.45 -7.78 8.23
N ILE A 222 5.79 -8.53 7.36
CA ILE A 222 5.59 -9.96 7.48
C ILE A 222 6.42 -10.65 6.39
N PHE A 223 7.32 -11.52 6.80
CA PHE A 223 8.05 -12.41 5.91
C PHE A 223 7.41 -13.79 5.97
N GLU A 224 6.75 -14.18 4.89
CA GLU A 224 6.22 -15.52 4.74
C GLU A 224 7.24 -16.43 4.05
N ILE A 225 7.86 -17.31 4.83
CA ILE A 225 8.94 -18.19 4.39
C ILE A 225 8.36 -19.48 3.81
N SER A 226 8.64 -19.72 2.53
CA SER A 226 8.26 -20.97 1.85
C SER A 226 8.99 -22.19 2.42
N ASN A 227 8.33 -23.35 2.37
CA ASN A 227 8.94 -24.65 2.69
C ASN A 227 10.09 -25.05 1.74
N THR A 228 10.24 -24.35 0.62
CA THR A 228 11.37 -24.51 -0.31
C THR A 228 12.51 -23.52 -0.08
N ALA A 229 12.42 -22.67 0.96
CA ALA A 229 13.47 -21.71 1.29
C ALA A 229 14.79 -22.43 1.60
N ARG A 230 15.89 -21.83 1.17
CA ARG A 230 17.24 -22.36 1.31
C ARG A 230 18.10 -21.44 2.18
N GLN A 231 19.22 -22.00 2.64
CA GLN A 231 20.21 -21.24 3.38
C GLN A 231 20.62 -19.99 2.61
N ASN A 232 20.61 -18.84 3.29
CA ASN A 232 20.96 -17.52 2.77
C ASN A 232 20.08 -17.01 1.62
N ASP A 233 18.90 -17.59 1.40
CA ASP A 233 17.90 -16.96 0.51
C ASP A 233 17.60 -15.55 1.04
N LYS A 234 17.55 -14.58 0.12
CA LYS A 234 17.23 -13.18 0.42
C LYS A 234 15.77 -12.92 0.14
N MET A 235 15.04 -12.37 1.12
CA MET A 235 13.64 -12.01 0.93
C MET A 235 13.52 -10.62 0.33
N LEU A 236 13.99 -9.60 1.06
CA LEU A 236 13.99 -8.19 0.64
C LEU A 236 15.42 -7.67 0.45
N ILE A 237 15.66 -7.00 -0.66
CA ILE A 237 16.94 -6.37 -1.01
C ILE A 237 16.68 -4.87 -1.18
N LEU A 238 17.38 -4.05 -0.40
CA LEU A 238 17.27 -2.59 -0.40
C LEU A 238 18.56 -1.96 -0.90
N THR A 239 18.44 -1.10 -1.91
CA THR A 239 19.58 -0.51 -2.63
C THR A 239 19.83 0.95 -2.29
N ASN A 240 19.29 1.45 -1.18
CA ASN A 240 19.52 2.83 -0.76
C ASN A 240 21.03 3.09 -0.62
N SER A 241 21.52 4.14 -1.31
CA SER A 241 22.91 4.57 -1.29
C SER A 241 23.35 5.12 0.07
N GLU A 242 22.41 5.61 0.88
CA GLU A 242 22.67 6.29 2.16
C GLU A 242 22.55 5.35 3.38
N GLY A 243 22.31 4.06 3.16
CA GLY A 243 21.89 3.13 4.21
C GLY A 243 20.38 3.17 4.43
N VAL A 244 19.85 2.18 5.14
CA VAL A 244 18.41 2.03 5.38
C VAL A 244 18.13 1.99 6.87
N ALA A 245 17.20 2.82 7.31
CA ALA A 245 16.59 2.78 8.64
C ALA A 245 15.07 2.58 8.49
N PRO A 246 14.58 1.33 8.40
CA PRO A 246 13.16 1.04 8.16
C PRO A 246 12.22 1.60 9.25
N GLU A 247 12.75 1.83 10.45
CA GLU A 247 12.04 2.41 11.60
C GLU A 247 11.94 3.95 11.53
N LYS A 248 12.60 4.61 10.58
CA LYS A 248 12.47 6.06 10.39
C LYS A 248 11.37 6.34 9.36
N PRO A 249 10.36 7.16 9.69
CA PRO A 249 9.33 7.51 8.72
C PRO A 249 9.91 8.35 7.59
N GLU A 250 9.15 8.50 6.51
CA GLU A 250 9.49 9.51 5.52
C GLU A 250 9.47 10.91 6.15
N ILE A 251 10.60 11.62 6.07
CA ILE A 251 10.75 12.95 6.69
C ILE A 251 9.71 13.92 6.12
N VAL A 252 8.90 14.47 7.02
CA VAL A 252 7.98 15.57 6.77
C VAL A 252 8.72 16.89 6.98
N LYS A 253 8.55 17.81 6.03
CA LYS A 253 9.03 19.19 6.11
C LYS A 253 7.84 20.15 6.21
N ILE A 254 8.09 21.33 6.78
CA ILE A 254 7.13 22.43 6.74
C ILE A 254 7.41 23.26 5.49
N SER A 255 6.35 23.63 4.76
CA SER A 255 6.53 24.48 3.58
C SER A 255 7.05 25.86 4.00
N PRO A 256 8.05 26.43 3.29
CA PRO A 256 8.53 27.78 3.58
C PRO A 256 7.46 28.87 3.33
N LYS A 257 6.34 28.51 2.68
CA LYS A 257 5.19 29.40 2.47
C LYS A 257 4.30 29.55 3.69
N VAL A 258 4.53 28.77 4.75
CA VAL A 258 3.76 28.85 5.99
C VAL A 258 4.41 29.91 6.88
N THR A 259 3.79 31.08 6.96
CA THR A 259 4.25 32.22 7.78
C THR A 259 3.48 32.38 9.09
N ASP A 260 2.32 31.74 9.20
CA ASP A 260 1.31 32.09 10.22
C ASP A 260 1.29 31.13 11.43
N ILE A 261 2.36 30.34 11.63
CA ILE A 261 2.53 29.45 12.79
C ILE A 261 3.81 29.79 13.53
N SER A 262 3.79 29.74 14.86
CA SER A 262 4.96 30.02 15.68
C SER A 262 6.05 28.96 15.49
N GLU A 263 7.32 29.32 15.74
CA GLU A 263 8.43 28.33 15.72
C GLU A 263 8.20 27.19 16.70
N THR A 264 7.60 27.47 17.87
CA THR A 264 7.25 26.45 18.86
C THR A 264 6.21 25.46 18.35
N GLU A 265 5.26 25.89 17.51
CA GLU A 265 4.27 25.01 16.90
C GLU A 265 4.85 24.21 15.73
N LYS A 266 5.76 24.81 14.96
CA LYS A 266 6.56 24.11 13.93
C LYS A 266 7.34 22.95 14.53
N GLU A 267 8.06 23.20 15.62
CA GLU A 267 8.85 22.18 16.32
C GLU A 267 7.97 21.03 16.82
N LYS A 268 6.80 21.34 17.42
CA LYS A 268 5.84 20.32 17.87
C LYS A 268 5.35 19.45 16.71
N ILE A 269 4.96 20.06 15.58
CA ILE A 269 4.50 19.33 14.39
C ILE A 269 5.61 18.44 13.85
N LEU A 270 6.84 18.97 13.68
CA LEU A 270 7.97 18.19 13.17
C LEU A 270 8.33 17.03 14.09
N ALA A 271 8.35 17.28 15.40
CA ALA A 271 8.63 16.27 16.42
C ALA A 271 7.57 15.18 16.45
N GLU A 272 6.30 15.50 16.18
CA GLU A 272 5.22 14.52 16.09
C GLU A 272 5.27 13.72 14.78
N LYS A 273 5.55 14.38 13.67
CA LYS A 273 5.52 13.79 12.32
C LYS A 273 6.70 12.89 11.99
N ASN A 274 7.86 13.21 12.55
CA ASN A 274 9.11 12.51 12.28
C ASN A 274 9.50 11.56 13.43
N LYS A 275 8.54 11.17 14.28
CA LYS A 275 8.78 10.18 15.34
C LYS A 275 9.23 8.85 14.74
N PRO A 276 10.18 8.15 15.38
CA PRO A 276 10.48 6.78 15.01
C PRO A 276 9.23 5.90 15.01
N ILE A 277 9.18 4.99 14.06
CA ILE A 277 8.15 3.97 13.91
C ILE A 277 8.48 2.82 14.85
N ASN A 278 7.50 2.36 15.61
CA ASN A 278 7.59 1.08 16.29
C ASN A 278 7.37 -0.04 15.27
N LEU A 279 8.43 -0.40 14.54
CA LEU A 279 8.36 -1.36 13.44
C LEU A 279 8.28 -2.80 13.97
N ASP A 280 7.15 -3.47 13.73
CA ASP A 280 6.98 -4.90 13.97
C ASP A 280 7.48 -5.73 12.77
N ILE A 281 8.39 -6.66 13.03
CA ILE A 281 8.87 -7.61 12.01
C ILE A 281 8.53 -9.02 12.46
N SER A 282 7.72 -9.69 11.65
CA SER A 282 7.27 -11.05 11.91
C SER A 282 7.67 -12.00 10.77
N VAL A 283 7.85 -13.26 11.12
CA VAL A 283 8.18 -14.37 10.22
C VAL A 283 7.13 -15.46 10.39
N VAL A 284 6.50 -15.86 9.29
CA VAL A 284 5.48 -16.91 9.24
C VAL A 284 5.94 -17.96 8.24
N PHE A 285 5.67 -19.24 8.51
CA PHE A 285 6.01 -20.31 7.58
C PHE A 285 4.82 -20.61 6.66
N GLN A 286 5.05 -20.65 5.36
CA GLN A 286 4.02 -21.00 4.37
C GLN A 286 3.88 -22.51 4.29
N ASN A 287 2.61 -22.96 4.29
CA ASN A 287 2.25 -24.37 4.21
C ASN A 287 2.82 -25.21 5.36
N LYS A 288 2.37 -26.46 5.46
CA LYS A 288 2.93 -27.39 6.44
C LYS A 288 4.37 -27.77 6.02
N PRO A 289 5.35 -27.71 6.93
CA PRO A 289 6.67 -28.26 6.68
C PRO A 289 6.53 -29.76 6.42
N SER A 290 7.18 -30.27 5.37
CA SER A 290 7.20 -31.71 5.07
C SER A 290 8.19 -32.49 5.93
N LYS A 291 9.08 -31.79 6.66
CA LYS A 291 10.12 -32.35 7.51
C LYS A 291 10.56 -31.35 8.58
N ASN A 292 11.28 -31.83 9.59
CA ASN A 292 11.97 -30.98 10.55
C ASN A 292 12.99 -30.08 9.84
N ILE A 293 13.01 -28.82 10.21
CA ILE A 293 13.98 -27.82 9.74
C ILE A 293 14.81 -27.41 10.94
N ARG A 294 16.13 -27.44 10.81
CA ARG A 294 17.04 -27.02 11.88
C ARG A 294 18.02 -25.99 11.33
N ASN A 295 18.18 -24.89 12.07
CA ASN A 295 19.14 -23.83 11.81
C ASN A 295 19.08 -23.26 10.37
N LEU A 296 17.88 -23.20 9.78
CA LEU A 296 17.72 -22.55 8.48
C LEU A 296 17.91 -21.05 8.66
N LYS A 297 19.02 -20.50 8.16
CA LYS A 297 19.30 -19.07 8.22
C LYS A 297 18.88 -18.43 6.91
N VAL A 298 17.88 -17.56 6.94
CA VAL A 298 17.43 -16.75 5.80
C VAL A 298 17.77 -15.28 6.04
N ILE A 299 18.01 -14.55 4.96
CA ILE A 299 18.22 -13.11 5.01
C ILE A 299 16.87 -12.44 4.75
N LEU A 300 16.32 -11.79 5.78
CA LEU A 300 15.04 -11.09 5.69
C LEU A 300 15.22 -9.77 4.94
N ILE A 301 16.16 -8.94 5.40
CA ILE A 301 16.49 -7.65 4.80
C ILE A 301 17.98 -7.66 4.49
N ASN A 302 18.34 -7.44 3.22
CA ASN A 302 19.70 -7.24 2.75
C ASN A 302 19.84 -5.80 2.23
N THR A 303 20.75 -5.01 2.78
CA THR A 303 21.01 -3.64 2.33
C THR A 303 22.37 -3.54 1.64
N GLU A 304 22.47 -2.70 0.60
CA GLU A 304 23.74 -2.52 -0.12
C GLU A 304 24.74 -1.68 0.71
N ASN A 305 24.26 -0.62 1.39
CA ASN A 305 25.10 0.42 2.02
C ASN A 305 24.96 0.53 3.55
N GLY A 306 24.20 -0.36 4.21
CA GLY A 306 24.09 -0.38 5.68
C GLY A 306 22.65 -0.55 6.17
N LEU A 307 22.48 -1.28 7.28
CA LEU A 307 21.20 -1.48 7.95
C LEU A 307 21.25 -0.88 9.36
N GLU A 308 20.42 0.13 9.58
CA GLU A 308 20.18 0.73 10.89
C GLU A 308 18.87 0.16 11.44
N LEU A 309 18.98 -0.47 12.61
CA LEU A 309 17.87 -0.93 13.43
C LEU A 309 18.26 -0.71 14.90
N ASP A 310 17.52 0.15 15.58
CA ASP A 310 17.71 0.52 16.98
C ASP A 310 17.57 -0.71 17.88
N LYS A 311 16.60 -1.58 17.56
CA LYS A 311 16.36 -2.84 18.25
C LYS A 311 16.13 -3.98 17.26
N LEU A 312 16.55 -5.18 17.65
CA LEU A 312 16.18 -6.38 16.92
C LEU A 312 14.70 -6.73 17.17
N PRO A 313 14.02 -7.34 16.19
CA PRO A 313 12.71 -7.93 16.42
C PRO A 313 12.78 -8.97 17.54
N GLU A 314 11.69 -9.11 18.28
CA GLU A 314 11.60 -10.11 19.34
C GLU A 314 11.65 -11.52 18.76
N ASN A 315 12.41 -12.41 19.41
CA ASN A 315 12.41 -13.82 19.04
C ASN A 315 11.00 -14.39 19.20
N MET A 316 10.61 -15.27 18.29
CA MET A 316 9.27 -15.84 18.30
C MET A 316 9.34 -17.34 18.54
N GLU A 317 8.44 -17.84 19.37
CA GLU A 317 8.12 -19.25 19.47
C GLU A 317 6.63 -19.46 19.35
N LYS A 318 6.22 -20.39 18.50
CA LYS A 318 4.80 -20.66 18.29
C LYS A 318 4.59 -22.13 17.99
N THR A 319 3.57 -22.69 18.63
CA THR A 319 3.12 -24.06 18.39
C THR A 319 1.73 -23.99 17.81
N GLU A 320 1.55 -24.47 16.58
CA GLU A 320 0.25 -24.53 15.91
C GLU A 320 0.18 -25.76 15.01
N LYS A 321 -1.01 -26.36 14.89
CA LYS A 321 -1.32 -27.36 13.85
C LYS A 321 -0.30 -28.53 13.74
N GLY A 322 0.24 -29.00 14.86
CA GLY A 322 1.18 -30.14 14.92
C GLY A 322 2.64 -29.79 14.62
N TYR A 323 3.03 -28.52 14.70
CA TYR A 323 4.43 -28.11 14.61
C TYR A 323 4.75 -27.00 15.61
N ARG A 324 5.98 -27.02 16.11
CA ARG A 324 6.59 -25.95 16.88
C ARG A 324 7.64 -25.28 16.01
N TYR A 325 7.51 -23.99 15.80
CA TYR A 325 8.53 -23.20 15.13
C TYR A 325 9.09 -22.15 16.08
N SER A 326 10.41 -21.97 16.00
CA SER A 326 11.12 -20.89 16.67
C SER A 326 11.93 -20.09 15.66
N VAL A 327 11.95 -18.77 15.86
CA VAL A 327 12.66 -17.81 15.04
C VAL A 327 13.54 -16.97 15.95
N LYS A 328 14.85 -17.06 15.73
CA LYS A 328 15.83 -16.19 16.36
C LYS A 328 16.28 -15.13 15.37
N PHE A 329 16.24 -13.87 15.77
CA PHE A 329 16.72 -12.76 14.94
C PHE A 329 18.19 -12.44 15.24
N GLU A 330 18.96 -12.21 14.18
CA GLU A 330 20.36 -11.79 14.26
C GLU A 330 20.58 -10.68 13.24
N LYS A 331 21.52 -9.76 13.50
CA LYS A 331 21.92 -8.75 12.50
C LYS A 331 23.43 -8.67 12.33
N ASP A 332 23.84 -8.27 11.13
CA ASP A 332 25.16 -7.72 10.86
C ASP A 332 25.01 -6.28 10.30
N ALA A 333 26.09 -5.70 9.80
CA ALA A 333 26.09 -4.33 9.27
C ALA A 333 25.13 -4.11 8.07
N LYS A 334 24.79 -5.16 7.32
CA LYS A 334 24.00 -5.08 6.08
C LYS A 334 22.74 -5.94 6.11
N ASN A 335 22.61 -6.86 7.06
CA ASN A 335 21.60 -7.91 7.00
C ASN A 335 20.86 -8.06 8.32
N LEU A 336 19.54 -8.23 8.21
CA LEU A 336 18.71 -8.85 9.24
C LEU A 336 18.46 -10.31 8.84
N TYR A 337 18.84 -11.24 9.72
CA TYR A 337 18.66 -12.67 9.54
C TYR A 337 17.56 -13.21 10.44
N ALA A 338 16.89 -14.25 9.96
CA ALA A 338 16.11 -15.16 10.79
C ALA A 338 16.75 -16.54 10.77
N VAL A 339 17.07 -17.07 11.96
CA VAL A 339 17.45 -18.47 12.17
C VAL A 339 16.21 -19.25 12.59
N ILE A 340 15.75 -20.11 11.71
CA ILE A 340 14.46 -20.79 11.80
C ILE A 340 14.69 -22.26 12.16
N ASN A 341 14.00 -22.69 13.21
CA ASN A 341 13.85 -24.11 13.55
C ASN A 341 12.37 -24.48 13.48
N VAL A 342 12.06 -25.61 12.86
CA VAL A 342 10.71 -26.16 12.80
C VAL A 342 10.76 -27.63 13.18
N THR A 343 10.01 -28.00 14.20
CA THR A 343 9.89 -29.37 14.68
C THR A 343 8.45 -29.83 14.53
N LEU A 344 8.26 -30.97 13.88
CA LEU A 344 6.99 -31.68 13.85
C LEU A 344 6.69 -32.19 15.27
N VAL A 345 5.55 -31.78 15.81
CA VAL A 345 5.03 -32.23 17.09
C VAL A 345 4.00 -33.31 16.76
N ARG A 346 4.23 -34.54 17.22
CA ARG A 346 3.19 -35.56 17.15
C ARG A 346 2.09 -35.14 18.13
N ASN A 347 0.86 -35.04 17.62
CA ASN A 347 -0.32 -34.88 18.47
C ASN A 347 -0.49 -36.10 19.37
#